data_AF-A0A0A6PAL1-F1
#
_entry.id   AF-A0A0A6PAL1-F1
#
_cell.length_a   1.000
_cell.length_b   1.000
_cell.length_c   1.000
_cell.angle_alpha   90.00
_cell.angle_beta   90.00
_cell.angle_gamma   90.00
#
_symmetry.space_group_name_H-M   'P 1'
#
loop_
_entity.id
_entity.type
_entity.pdbx_description
1 polymer ?
#
loop_
_entity_poly.entity_id
_entity_poly.type
_entity_poly.pdbx_seq_one_letter_code
_entity_poly.pdbx_strand_id
1 'polypeptide(L)'
;MWQPHQIELPEHDSHLLNGLLQQKVSEANYHEEESNFWKKQIVPNNLRNEVPLLRLTQKHLSLSERSLSIPITENETQNVITSKKIRIYPENELLWFTSLNLFRSAYKVSIEFMKKRRKPSSEFRTQICDWCKLECEENETTYNSNLVLAAYRKACDTRTAVIKKRIKGEKASMSFMSRNAPKQYFVVPKLSPNKQIFPRILKGCKWTENVPNEAVGKTVIVTFTNGQWFASVKLNQSVEPVKSESLSIVALDPGVRTFQTAFSGKEAVSYGEGFVNNRLVPLMLELDALLSARDKLHCEDKSKQWVKDRLKNINLRRNKVRARQQNLVADLHQRVAYDKW
;
A
#
# COMPACT_ATOMS: atom_id res chain seq x y z
N MET A 1 26.81 23.04 23.25
CA MET A 1 28.04 22.37 22.78
C MET A 1 28.38 21.34 23.84
N TRP A 2 27.98 20.09 23.64
CA TRP A 2 28.12 18.99 24.59
C TRP A 2 29.14 18.01 24.01
N GLN A 3 30.23 17.77 24.73
CA GLN A 3 31.29 16.84 24.32
C GLN A 3 30.97 15.42 24.85
N PRO A 4 31.28 14.37 24.09
CA PRO A 4 31.05 12.99 24.51
C PRO A 4 32.11 12.54 25.53
N HIS A 5 31.67 11.82 26.56
CA HIS A 5 32.58 11.12 27.47
C HIS A 5 33.22 9.91 26.77
N GLN A 6 34.55 9.84 26.80
CA GLN A 6 35.31 8.64 26.51
C GLN A 6 35.10 7.64 27.65
N ILE A 7 34.74 6.41 27.30
CA ILE A 7 34.79 5.28 28.23
C ILE A 7 36.17 4.66 28.06
N GLU A 8 36.99 4.73 29.10
CA GLU A 8 38.29 4.05 29.16
C GLU A 8 38.09 2.53 29.18
N LEU A 9 38.85 1.83 28.34
CA LEU A 9 38.93 0.37 28.35
C LEU A 9 39.70 -0.08 29.59
N PRO A 10 39.33 -1.18 30.27
CA PRO A 10 40.10 -1.70 31.39
C PRO A 10 41.47 -2.18 30.91
N GLU A 11 42.51 -1.82 31.66
CA GLU A 11 43.89 -2.23 31.43
C GLU A 11 44.05 -3.76 31.51
N HIS A 12 44.88 -4.29 30.61
CA HIS A 12 45.25 -5.70 30.56
C HIS A 12 46.40 -5.93 31.55
N ASP A 13 46.11 -6.48 32.73
CA ASP A 13 47.15 -7.00 33.62
C ASP A 13 47.66 -8.35 33.12
N SER A 14 48.77 -8.29 32.38
CA SER A 14 49.64 -9.43 32.13
C SER A 14 50.57 -9.61 33.33
N HIS A 15 50.39 -10.68 34.10
CA HIS A 15 51.45 -11.53 34.67
C HIS A 15 50.87 -12.40 35.79
N LEU A 16 50.59 -13.66 35.48
CA LEU A 16 50.94 -14.83 36.31
C LEU A 16 50.72 -16.09 35.46
N LEU A 17 51.82 -16.69 35.03
CA LEU A 17 51.87 -17.92 34.25
C LEU A 17 51.65 -19.15 35.13
N ASN A 18 51.09 -20.18 34.49
CA ASN A 18 51.20 -21.61 34.74
C ASN A 18 50.23 -22.26 35.74
N GLY A 19 49.24 -22.95 35.16
CA GLY A 19 48.64 -24.13 35.79
C GLY A 19 47.22 -24.43 35.29
N LEU A 20 47.08 -25.55 34.57
CA LEU A 20 45.83 -26.24 34.21
C LEU A 20 45.01 -25.74 33.00
N LEU A 21 45.22 -26.44 31.87
CA LEU A 21 44.19 -27.13 31.10
C LEU A 21 42.74 -26.64 31.28
N GLN A 22 42.19 -25.97 30.25
CA GLN A 22 41.04 -26.43 29.44
C GLN A 22 40.40 -25.28 28.66
N GLN A 23 40.13 -25.56 27.38
CA GLN A 23 39.05 -25.03 26.53
C GLN A 23 38.28 -23.79 27.02
N LYS A 24 38.33 -22.72 26.23
CA LYS A 24 37.12 -21.96 25.91
C LYS A 24 37.26 -21.27 24.56
N VAL A 25 36.79 -21.97 23.53
CA VAL A 25 36.19 -21.32 22.37
C VAL A 25 35.13 -20.38 22.92
N SER A 26 35.12 -19.14 22.45
CA SER A 26 34.10 -18.14 22.74
C SER A 26 32.74 -18.66 22.29
N GLU A 27 32.05 -19.42 23.14
CA GLU A 27 30.67 -19.81 22.94
C GLU A 27 29.82 -18.54 23.04
N ALA A 28 29.16 -18.18 21.93
CA ALA A 28 28.24 -17.06 21.93
C ALA A 28 27.18 -17.29 23.02
N ASN A 29 26.91 -16.28 23.85
CA ASN A 29 25.92 -16.32 24.94
C ASN A 29 24.46 -16.49 24.46
N TYR A 30 24.26 -16.68 23.16
CA TYR A 30 22.99 -16.77 22.48
C TYR A 30 23.03 -17.84 21.39
N HIS A 31 21.89 -18.44 21.10
CA HIS A 31 21.72 -19.38 20.00
C HIS A 31 20.61 -18.90 19.05
N GLU A 32 20.78 -19.18 17.75
CA GLU A 32 19.77 -18.93 16.72
C GLU A 32 18.77 -20.09 16.69
N GLU A 33 17.53 -19.88 17.16
CA GLU A 33 16.50 -20.95 17.23
C GLU A 33 15.76 -21.14 15.90
N GLU A 34 15.34 -20.05 15.26
CA GLU A 34 14.67 -20.09 13.96
C GLU A 34 15.32 -19.11 12.99
N SER A 35 15.67 -19.62 11.81
CA SER A 35 16.24 -18.83 10.72
C SER A 35 15.55 -19.17 9.42
N ASN A 36 14.76 -18.23 8.92
CA ASN A 36 14.12 -18.28 7.62
C ASN A 36 14.52 -17.06 6.80
N PHE A 37 14.20 -17.06 5.49
CA PHE A 37 14.62 -15.97 4.58
C PHE A 37 14.16 -14.56 4.99
N TRP A 38 13.19 -14.44 5.92
CA TRP A 38 12.60 -13.18 6.36
C TRP A 38 12.61 -12.97 7.89
N LYS A 39 12.98 -13.98 8.70
CA LYS A 39 12.93 -13.94 10.17
C LYS A 39 14.15 -14.67 10.73
N LYS A 40 14.80 -14.06 11.72
CA LYS A 40 15.89 -14.63 12.49
C LYS A 40 15.63 -14.42 13.98
N GLN A 41 15.58 -15.49 14.75
CA GLN A 41 15.28 -15.48 16.19
C GLN A 41 16.49 -15.92 16.99
N ILE A 42 16.82 -15.15 18.03
CA ILE A 42 18.00 -15.34 18.88
C ILE A 42 17.54 -15.39 20.33
N VAL A 43 17.97 -16.43 21.05
CA VAL A 43 17.61 -16.69 22.46
C VAL A 43 18.86 -16.77 23.33
N PRO A 44 18.90 -16.16 24.53
CA PRO A 44 20.00 -16.31 25.48
C PRO A 44 20.16 -17.76 25.99
N ASN A 45 21.39 -18.24 26.10
CA ASN A 45 21.69 -19.62 26.54
C ASN A 45 21.18 -19.91 27.97
N ASN A 46 21.08 -18.88 28.82
CA ASN A 46 20.70 -19.02 30.23
C ASN A 46 19.22 -19.40 30.44
N LEU A 47 18.38 -19.23 29.41
CA LEU A 47 16.96 -19.56 29.44
C LEU A 47 16.66 -21.03 29.08
N ARG A 48 17.70 -21.81 28.72
CA ARG A 48 17.54 -23.22 28.29
C ARG A 48 17.27 -24.19 29.45
N ASN A 49 17.61 -23.80 30.68
CA ASN A 49 17.56 -24.68 31.86
C ASN A 49 16.26 -24.58 32.67
N GLU A 50 15.30 -23.76 32.24
CA GLU A 50 13.92 -23.84 32.73
C GLU A 50 13.17 -24.92 31.91
N VAL A 51 12.98 -26.08 32.54
CA VAL A 51 12.48 -27.36 32.00
C VAL A 51 11.12 -27.23 31.26
N PRO A 52 10.83 -28.12 30.27
CA PRO A 52 9.80 -27.91 29.25
C PRO A 52 8.43 -28.43 29.70
N LEU A 53 7.44 -27.53 29.80
CA LEU A 53 6.03 -27.91 30.02
C LEU A 53 5.01 -27.16 29.14
N LEU A 54 5.46 -26.39 28.14
CA LEU A 54 4.57 -25.72 27.17
C LEU A 54 4.94 -25.97 25.70
N ARG A 55 5.69 -27.04 25.38
CA ARG A 55 6.05 -27.40 24.00
C ARG A 55 5.03 -28.27 23.24
N LEU A 56 3.79 -28.34 23.69
CA LEU A 56 2.72 -29.04 22.97
C LEU A 56 1.56 -28.11 22.68
N THR A 57 1.65 -27.41 21.54
CA THR A 57 0.57 -27.24 20.55
C THR A 57 1.07 -26.35 19.40
N GLN A 58 2.09 -26.82 18.65
CA GLN A 58 2.14 -26.49 17.23
C GLN A 58 1.01 -27.26 16.53
N LYS A 59 -0.23 -26.82 16.76
CA LYS A 59 -1.31 -27.16 15.85
C LYS A 59 -0.99 -26.45 14.55
N HIS A 60 -0.66 -27.24 13.53
CA HIS A 60 -0.66 -26.85 12.13
C HIS A 60 -2.10 -26.41 11.78
N LEU A 61 -2.45 -25.17 12.11
CA LEU A 61 -3.77 -24.61 11.89
C LEU A 61 -3.75 -23.81 10.59
N SER A 62 -4.66 -24.23 9.73
CA SER A 62 -5.02 -23.63 8.46
C SER A 62 -5.03 -22.10 8.51
N LEU A 63 -4.57 -21.51 7.40
CA LEU A 63 -4.74 -20.10 7.03
C LEU A 63 -6.23 -19.70 7.21
N SER A 64 -6.57 -19.26 8.42
CA SER A 64 -7.82 -18.62 8.72
C SER A 64 -7.69 -17.17 8.31
N GLU A 65 -8.48 -16.77 7.31
CA GLU A 65 -8.72 -15.38 6.97
C GLU A 65 -9.23 -14.63 8.22
N ARG A 66 -8.39 -13.84 8.90
CA ARG A 66 -8.77 -12.68 9.74
C ARG A 66 -7.56 -12.17 10.52
N SER A 67 -7.11 -10.95 10.20
CA SER A 67 -7.25 -9.76 11.08
C SER A 67 -6.33 -8.63 10.59
N LEU A 68 -6.88 -7.71 9.80
CA LEU A 68 -6.22 -6.44 9.51
C LEU A 68 -5.90 -5.69 10.81
N SER A 69 -4.72 -5.06 10.87
CA SER A 69 -4.21 -4.17 11.92
C SER A 69 -5.33 -3.51 12.73
N ILE A 70 -5.56 -4.01 13.95
CA ILE A 70 -6.65 -3.60 14.82
C ILE A 70 -6.23 -2.32 15.56
N PRO A 71 -6.96 -1.20 15.41
CA PRO A 71 -6.75 -0.02 16.25
C PRO A 71 -7.22 -0.32 17.68
N ILE A 72 -6.40 0.05 18.67
CA ILE A 72 -6.67 -0.18 20.10
C ILE A 72 -7.49 1.01 20.63
N THR A 73 -8.65 0.74 21.22
CA THR A 73 -9.46 1.72 21.96
C THR A 73 -10.02 1.11 23.23
N GLU A 74 -10.05 1.89 24.31
CA GLU A 74 -10.38 1.44 25.67
C GLU A 74 -11.89 1.22 25.92
N ASN A 75 -12.77 1.56 24.98
CA ASN A 75 -14.23 1.54 25.18
C ASN A 75 -14.98 0.71 24.14
N GLU A 76 -15.73 -0.29 24.62
CA GLU A 76 -16.76 -1.13 23.97
C GLU A 76 -16.41 -1.70 22.58
N THR A 77 -17.14 -2.73 22.14
CA THR A 77 -16.98 -3.24 20.77
C THR A 77 -17.37 -2.17 19.77
N GLN A 78 -16.40 -1.55 19.11
CA GLN A 78 -16.66 -0.52 18.10
C GLN A 78 -16.66 -1.16 16.72
N ASN A 79 -17.74 -0.92 15.97
CA ASN A 79 -17.78 -1.21 14.54
C ASN A 79 -17.03 -0.11 13.79
N VAL A 80 -15.77 -0.38 13.42
CA VAL A 80 -14.96 0.56 12.65
C VAL A 80 -15.18 0.30 11.16
N ILE A 81 -15.58 1.34 10.43
CA ILE A 81 -15.68 1.28 8.96
C ILE A 81 -14.29 1.53 8.38
N THR A 82 -13.67 0.49 7.87
CA THR A 82 -12.38 0.54 7.19
C THR A 82 -12.55 0.36 5.67
N SER A 83 -11.47 0.54 4.91
CA SER A 83 -11.46 0.25 3.49
C SER A 83 -10.49 -0.88 3.18
N LYS A 84 -10.96 -1.92 2.51
CA LYS A 84 -10.13 -3.01 2.01
C LYS A 84 -9.76 -2.74 0.55
N LYS A 85 -8.47 -2.73 0.24
CA LYS A 85 -7.96 -2.57 -1.13
C LYS A 85 -7.67 -3.94 -1.72
N ILE A 86 -8.48 -4.36 -2.70
CA ILE A 86 -8.40 -5.68 -3.33
C ILE A 86 -7.85 -5.52 -4.75
N ARG A 87 -6.96 -6.42 -5.17
CA ARG A 87 -6.47 -6.45 -6.55
C ARG A 87 -7.51 -7.07 -7.47
N ILE A 88 -7.67 -6.49 -8.65
CA ILE A 88 -8.63 -6.95 -9.65
C ILE A 88 -7.96 -7.09 -11.02
N TYR A 89 -8.51 -7.97 -11.84
CA TYR A 89 -8.09 -8.18 -13.22
C TYR A 89 -9.30 -7.96 -14.14
N PRO A 90 -9.38 -6.80 -14.81
CA PRO A 90 -10.35 -6.57 -15.86
C PRO A 90 -10.34 -7.68 -16.91
N GLU A 91 -11.51 -8.15 -17.34
CA GLU A 91 -11.60 -9.09 -18.46
C GLU A 91 -11.29 -8.38 -19.79
N ASN A 92 -11.74 -7.12 -19.92
CA ASN A 92 -11.41 -6.26 -21.04
C ASN A 92 -10.87 -4.93 -20.53
N GLU A 93 -9.55 -4.79 -20.53
CA GLU A 93 -8.87 -3.62 -19.96
C GLU A 93 -9.18 -2.31 -20.71
N LEU A 94 -9.45 -2.38 -22.02
CA LEU A 94 -9.77 -1.21 -22.84
C LEU A 94 -11.02 -0.49 -22.31
N LEU A 95 -12.08 -1.23 -21.97
CA LEU A 95 -13.33 -0.66 -21.43
C LEU A 95 -13.11 0.07 -20.10
N TRP A 96 -12.16 -0.41 -19.29
CA TRP A 96 -11.80 0.20 -18.01
C TRP A 96 -11.01 1.48 -18.21
N PHE A 97 -10.09 1.52 -19.18
CA PHE A 97 -9.41 2.77 -19.57
C PHE A 97 -10.37 3.79 -20.20
N THR A 98 -11.33 3.35 -21.02
CA THR A 98 -12.40 4.21 -21.55
C THR A 98 -13.21 4.82 -20.41
N SER A 99 -13.57 4.03 -19.41
CA SER A 99 -14.28 4.51 -18.21
C SER A 99 -13.44 5.49 -17.37
N LEU A 100 -12.13 5.25 -17.22
CA LEU A 100 -11.21 6.21 -16.59
C LEU A 100 -11.18 7.55 -17.36
N ASN A 101 -11.13 7.49 -18.68
CA ASN A 101 -11.10 8.67 -19.53
C ASN A 101 -12.41 9.46 -19.43
N LEU A 102 -13.56 8.79 -19.49
CA LEU A 102 -14.88 9.42 -19.32
C LEU A 102 -15.00 10.11 -17.95
N PHE A 103 -14.62 9.42 -16.87
CA PHE A 103 -14.64 10.01 -15.52
C PHE A 103 -13.75 11.26 -15.44
N ARG A 104 -12.55 11.20 -16.03
CA ARG A 104 -11.61 12.33 -16.09
C ARG A 104 -12.12 13.49 -16.94
N SER A 105 -12.69 13.22 -18.12
CA SER A 105 -13.29 14.25 -18.99
C SER A 105 -14.42 14.98 -18.26
N ALA A 106 -15.36 14.23 -17.68
CA ALA A 106 -16.46 14.80 -16.88
C ALA A 106 -15.96 15.63 -15.69
N TYR A 107 -14.94 15.17 -14.98
CA TYR A 107 -14.32 15.92 -13.88
C TYR A 107 -13.66 17.22 -14.39
N LYS A 108 -12.90 17.16 -15.49
CA LYS A 108 -12.23 18.33 -16.08
C LYS A 108 -13.23 19.42 -16.46
N VAL A 109 -14.29 19.05 -17.18
CA VAL A 109 -15.37 19.95 -17.59
C VAL A 109 -16.05 20.57 -16.36
N SER A 110 -16.33 19.76 -15.34
CA SER A 110 -16.90 20.22 -14.06
C SER A 110 -16.01 21.27 -13.38
N ILE A 111 -14.70 21.02 -13.28
CA ILE A 111 -13.75 21.96 -12.67
C ILE A 111 -13.60 23.24 -13.51
N GLU A 112 -13.59 23.13 -14.84
CA GLU A 112 -13.49 24.30 -15.72
C GLU A 112 -14.67 25.26 -15.51
N PHE A 113 -15.88 24.73 -15.42
CA PHE A 113 -17.06 25.51 -15.09
C PHE A 113 -16.96 26.16 -13.71
N MET A 114 -16.52 25.42 -12.70
CA MET A 114 -16.37 25.96 -11.35
C MET A 114 -15.29 27.04 -11.26
N LYS A 115 -14.24 26.96 -12.10
CA LYS A 115 -13.22 28.02 -12.23
C LYS A 115 -13.80 29.32 -12.81
N LYS A 116 -14.81 29.24 -13.68
CA LYS A 116 -15.56 30.40 -14.21
C LYS A 116 -16.52 31.03 -13.16
N ARG A 117 -16.29 30.79 -11.86
CA ARG A 117 -17.05 31.29 -10.69
C ARG A 117 -18.54 30.91 -10.64
N ARG A 118 -18.97 29.94 -11.45
CA ARG A 118 -20.34 29.45 -11.41
C ARG A 118 -20.55 28.48 -10.25
N LYS A 119 -21.70 28.57 -9.59
CA LYS A 119 -22.08 27.66 -8.50
C LYS A 119 -22.54 26.32 -9.10
N PRO A 120 -22.20 25.18 -8.49
CA PRO A 120 -22.77 23.89 -8.87
C PRO A 120 -24.31 23.93 -8.80
N SER A 121 -24.98 23.53 -9.87
CA SER A 121 -26.45 23.52 -9.98
C SER A 121 -26.95 22.21 -10.60
N SER A 122 -28.26 21.96 -10.52
CA SER A 122 -28.91 20.82 -11.17
C SER A 122 -28.86 20.91 -12.70
N GLU A 123 -29.07 22.10 -13.26
CA GLU A 123 -29.00 22.36 -14.69
C GLU A 123 -27.61 22.06 -15.26
N PHE A 124 -26.56 22.52 -14.57
CA PHE A 124 -25.21 22.30 -15.03
C PHE A 124 -24.81 20.82 -14.99
N ARG A 125 -25.32 20.08 -14.00
CA ARG A 125 -25.16 18.63 -13.95
C ARG A 125 -25.75 17.95 -15.20
N THR A 126 -26.91 18.42 -15.68
CA THR A 126 -27.52 17.92 -16.93
C THR A 126 -26.66 18.28 -18.13
N GLN A 127 -26.20 19.53 -18.24
CA GLN A 127 -25.32 19.98 -19.33
C GLN A 127 -24.03 19.15 -19.44
N ILE A 128 -23.40 18.81 -18.30
CA ILE A 128 -22.21 17.94 -18.30
C ILE A 128 -22.55 16.54 -18.84
N CYS A 129 -23.69 15.99 -18.44
CA CYS A 129 -24.14 14.69 -18.96
C CYS A 129 -24.33 14.75 -20.47
N ASP A 130 -24.96 15.80 -20.99
CA ASP A 130 -25.22 15.97 -22.42
C ASP A 130 -23.91 16.13 -23.20
N TRP A 131 -22.98 16.96 -22.72
CA TRP A 131 -21.66 17.11 -23.35
C TRP A 131 -20.85 15.81 -23.35
N CYS A 132 -20.81 15.09 -22.22
CA CYS A 132 -20.10 13.81 -22.17
C CYS A 132 -20.79 12.74 -23.02
N LYS A 133 -22.10 12.83 -23.23
CA LYS A 133 -22.84 11.92 -24.12
C LYS A 133 -22.45 12.17 -25.57
N LEU A 134 -22.43 13.43 -26.01
CA LEU A 134 -21.97 13.82 -27.35
C LEU A 134 -20.50 13.42 -27.58
N GLU A 135 -19.60 13.71 -26.63
CA GLU A 135 -18.18 13.28 -26.70
C GLU A 135 -18.07 11.76 -26.82
N CYS A 136 -18.93 11.00 -26.14
CA CYS A 136 -18.93 9.54 -26.25
C CYS A 136 -19.43 9.05 -27.61
N GLU A 137 -20.47 9.67 -28.16
CA GLU A 137 -21.04 9.35 -29.48
C GLU A 137 -20.02 9.64 -30.60
N GLU A 138 -19.35 10.80 -30.56
CA GLU A 138 -18.31 11.18 -31.54
C GLU A 138 -17.11 10.23 -31.54
N ASN A 139 -16.72 9.71 -30.37
CA ASN A 139 -15.57 8.81 -30.22
C ASN A 139 -15.94 7.32 -30.25
N GLU A 140 -17.21 6.98 -30.52
CA GLU A 140 -17.73 5.60 -30.49
C GLU A 140 -17.43 4.86 -29.17
N THR A 141 -17.49 5.59 -28.05
CA THR A 141 -17.20 5.05 -26.71
C THR A 141 -18.46 4.85 -25.88
N THR A 142 -18.41 3.92 -24.94
CA THR A 142 -19.58 3.62 -24.09
C THR A 142 -19.84 4.72 -23.07
N TYR A 143 -21.00 5.37 -23.19
CA TYR A 143 -21.48 6.35 -22.23
C TYR A 143 -21.99 5.70 -20.94
N ASN A 144 -21.72 6.36 -19.80
CA ASN A 144 -22.23 5.95 -18.48
C ASN A 144 -22.59 7.16 -17.62
N SER A 145 -23.89 7.40 -17.43
CA SER A 145 -24.38 8.50 -16.61
C SER A 145 -23.91 8.41 -15.15
N ASN A 146 -23.84 7.22 -14.56
CA ASN A 146 -23.38 7.06 -13.17
C ASN A 146 -21.91 7.46 -12.98
N LEU A 147 -21.04 7.18 -13.97
CA LEU A 147 -19.64 7.63 -13.94
C LEU A 147 -19.54 9.15 -14.03
N VAL A 148 -20.28 9.76 -14.96
CA VAL A 148 -20.30 11.22 -15.14
C VAL A 148 -20.80 11.93 -13.89
N LEU A 149 -21.91 11.44 -13.32
CA LEU A 149 -22.47 11.98 -12.07
C LEU A 149 -21.51 11.80 -10.88
N ALA A 150 -20.80 10.68 -10.81
CA ALA A 150 -19.77 10.47 -9.80
C ALA A 150 -18.60 11.45 -9.94
N ALA A 151 -18.16 11.71 -11.17
CA ALA A 151 -17.12 12.68 -11.47
C ALA A 151 -17.53 14.11 -11.09
N TYR A 152 -18.77 14.50 -11.43
CA TYR A 152 -19.35 15.79 -11.04
C TYR A 152 -19.39 15.96 -9.52
N ARG A 153 -19.92 14.96 -8.79
CA ARG A 153 -19.93 14.97 -7.31
C ARG A 153 -18.52 15.12 -6.75
N LYS A 154 -17.55 14.38 -7.30
CA LYS A 154 -16.15 14.50 -6.89
C LYS A 154 -15.56 15.89 -7.11
N ALA A 155 -15.92 16.56 -8.21
CA ALA A 155 -15.52 17.94 -8.46
C ALA A 155 -16.13 18.90 -7.42
N CYS A 156 -17.41 18.74 -7.09
CA CYS A 156 -18.09 19.51 -6.04
C CYS A 156 -17.41 19.31 -4.68
N ASP A 157 -17.11 18.07 -4.29
CA ASP A 157 -16.42 17.76 -3.04
C ASP A 157 -15.02 18.40 -2.99
N THR A 158 -14.30 18.35 -4.11
CA THR A 158 -12.98 18.99 -4.24
C THR A 158 -13.09 20.49 -4.03
N ARG A 159 -14.07 21.15 -4.67
CA ARG A 159 -14.33 22.58 -4.50
C ARG A 159 -14.63 22.92 -3.05
N THR A 160 -15.52 22.17 -2.40
CA THR A 160 -15.86 22.38 -0.98
C THR A 160 -14.64 22.22 -0.09
N ALA A 161 -13.82 21.19 -0.30
CA ALA A 161 -12.61 20.94 0.47
C ALA A 161 -11.57 22.07 0.31
N VAL A 162 -11.36 22.56 -0.91
CA VAL A 162 -10.44 23.69 -1.17
C VAL A 162 -10.96 24.97 -0.54
N ILE A 163 -12.26 25.26 -0.67
CA ILE A 163 -12.88 26.46 -0.07
C ILE A 163 -12.79 26.42 1.45
N LYS A 164 -12.91 25.24 2.08
CA LYS A 164 -12.78 25.09 3.53
C LYS A 164 -11.35 25.32 4.03
N LYS A 165 -10.34 24.96 3.23
CA LYS A 165 -8.92 25.04 3.61
C LYS A 165 -8.24 26.36 3.27
N ARG A 166 -8.82 27.17 2.38
CA ARG A 166 -8.20 28.44 1.95
C ARG A 166 -8.26 29.51 3.03
N ILE A 167 -7.27 30.41 3.00
CA ILE A 167 -7.32 31.65 3.78
C ILE A 167 -8.40 32.57 3.17
N LYS A 168 -9.17 33.26 4.03
CA LYS A 168 -10.26 34.15 3.60
C LYS A 168 -9.69 35.28 2.73
N GLY A 169 -10.14 35.37 1.47
CA GLY A 169 -9.65 36.35 0.49
C GLY A 169 -8.85 35.73 -0.66
N GLU A 170 -8.28 34.54 -0.47
CA GLU A 170 -7.53 33.86 -1.53
C GLU A 170 -8.45 33.14 -2.53
N LYS A 171 -7.98 33.04 -3.78
CA LYS A 171 -8.67 32.29 -4.83
C LYS A 171 -8.52 30.78 -4.56
N ALA A 172 -9.63 30.05 -4.54
CA ALA A 172 -9.61 28.59 -4.47
C ALA A 172 -8.97 28.01 -5.74
N SER A 173 -7.76 27.47 -5.64
CA SER A 173 -7.07 26.80 -6.75
C SER A 173 -7.51 25.34 -6.85
N MET A 174 -8.10 24.97 -7.98
CA MET A 174 -8.50 23.59 -8.28
C MET A 174 -7.70 23.07 -9.47
N SER A 175 -7.14 21.87 -9.35
CA SER A 175 -6.36 21.22 -10.41
C SER A 175 -7.21 20.26 -11.24
N PHE A 176 -6.89 20.12 -12.52
CA PHE A 176 -7.45 19.05 -13.35
C PHE A 176 -6.79 17.71 -13.02
N MET A 177 -7.49 16.61 -13.32
CA MET A 177 -6.91 15.28 -13.28
C MET A 177 -6.04 15.04 -14.52
N SER A 178 -4.77 14.67 -14.30
CA SER A 178 -3.83 14.40 -15.39
C SER A 178 -4.02 13.00 -16.00
N ARG A 179 -3.84 12.89 -17.33
CA ARG A 179 -3.76 11.61 -18.05
C ARG A 179 -2.50 10.81 -17.71
N ASN A 180 -1.43 11.50 -17.29
CA ASN A 180 -0.13 10.92 -17.00
C ASN A 180 0.13 10.80 -15.50
N ALA A 181 -0.91 10.97 -14.67
CA ALA A 181 -0.80 10.78 -13.24
C ALA A 181 -0.39 9.32 -12.94
N PRO A 182 0.56 9.09 -12.01
CA PRO A 182 1.02 7.73 -11.68
C PRO A 182 -0.11 6.88 -11.09
N LYS A 183 -1.10 7.53 -10.46
CA LYS A 183 -2.31 6.93 -9.92
C LYS A 183 -3.51 7.59 -10.60
N GLN A 184 -4.33 6.77 -11.25
CA GLN A 184 -5.61 7.19 -11.85
C GLN A 184 -6.73 6.43 -11.17
N TYR A 185 -7.94 7.00 -11.14
CA TYR A 185 -9.07 6.34 -10.52
C TYR A 185 -10.40 6.85 -11.08
N PHE A 186 -11.44 6.05 -10.90
CA PHE A 186 -12.83 6.46 -11.03
C PHE A 186 -13.64 5.94 -9.85
N VAL A 187 -14.80 6.55 -9.63
CA VAL A 187 -15.69 6.24 -8.51
C VAL A 187 -16.90 5.48 -9.03
N VAL A 188 -17.21 4.37 -8.39
CA VAL A 188 -18.39 3.53 -8.62
C VAL A 188 -19.36 3.84 -7.48
N PRO A 189 -20.48 4.56 -7.73
CA PRO A 189 -21.37 4.99 -6.65
C PRO A 189 -22.00 3.82 -5.88
N LYS A 190 -22.28 2.72 -6.57
CA LYS A 190 -22.97 1.56 -6.01
C LYS A 190 -22.39 0.28 -6.60
N LEU A 191 -21.81 -0.58 -5.76
CA LEU A 191 -21.42 -1.94 -6.16
C LEU A 191 -22.68 -2.79 -6.42
N SER A 192 -22.66 -3.63 -7.46
CA SER A 192 -23.81 -4.47 -7.79
C SER A 192 -24.05 -5.55 -6.72
N PRO A 193 -25.28 -6.11 -6.63
CA PRO A 193 -25.58 -7.24 -5.75
C PRO A 193 -24.66 -8.44 -5.98
N ASN A 194 -24.28 -8.68 -7.24
CA ASN A 194 -23.39 -9.76 -7.65
C ASN A 194 -21.90 -9.40 -7.50
N LYS A 195 -21.56 -8.35 -6.74
CA LYS A 195 -20.17 -7.89 -6.49
C LYS A 195 -19.40 -7.53 -7.78
N GLN A 196 -20.13 -7.14 -8.82
CA GLN A 196 -19.57 -6.69 -10.11
C GLN A 196 -19.52 -5.17 -10.19
N ILE A 197 -18.47 -4.67 -10.83
CA ILE A 197 -18.27 -3.24 -11.08
C ILE A 197 -18.85 -2.92 -12.46
N PHE A 198 -19.90 -2.10 -12.52
CA PHE A 198 -20.59 -1.68 -13.75
C PHE A 198 -20.71 -2.80 -14.81
N PRO A 199 -21.41 -3.91 -14.50
CA PRO A 199 -21.38 -5.13 -15.34
C PRO A 199 -21.81 -4.89 -16.79
N ARG A 200 -22.76 -3.98 -17.03
CA ARG A 200 -23.25 -3.65 -18.37
C ARG A 200 -22.19 -3.02 -19.28
N ILE A 201 -21.20 -2.34 -18.71
CA ILE A 201 -20.24 -1.51 -19.47
C ILE A 201 -18.82 -2.08 -19.39
N LEU A 202 -18.44 -2.60 -18.22
CA LEU A 202 -17.08 -3.11 -17.99
C LEU A 202 -16.93 -4.60 -18.28
N LYS A 203 -18.03 -5.31 -18.56
CA LYS A 203 -18.10 -6.74 -18.87
C LYS A 203 -17.55 -7.69 -17.80
N GLY A 204 -17.11 -7.18 -16.64
CA GLY A 204 -16.66 -7.99 -15.51
C GLY A 204 -15.18 -7.83 -15.19
N CYS A 205 -14.78 -8.43 -14.08
CA CYS A 205 -13.39 -8.54 -13.63
C CYS A 205 -13.23 -9.70 -12.66
N LYS A 206 -12.03 -10.28 -12.60
CA LYS A 206 -11.65 -11.26 -11.58
C LYS A 206 -11.12 -10.56 -10.34
N TRP A 207 -11.60 -10.95 -9.18
CA TRP A 207 -11.11 -10.48 -7.87
C TRP A 207 -10.02 -11.43 -7.36
N THR A 208 -8.97 -10.91 -6.72
CA THR A 208 -7.96 -11.78 -6.08
C THR A 208 -8.40 -12.31 -4.72
N GLU A 209 -9.37 -11.65 -4.11
CA GLU A 209 -9.87 -11.95 -2.77
C GLU A 209 -11.38 -11.79 -2.74
N ASN A 210 -12.01 -12.43 -1.76
CA ASN A 210 -13.45 -12.31 -1.55
C ASN A 210 -13.84 -10.86 -1.21
N VAL A 211 -14.84 -10.35 -1.92
CA VAL A 211 -15.42 -9.04 -1.63
C VAL A 211 -16.39 -9.17 -0.45
N PRO A 212 -16.23 -8.34 0.60
CA PRO A 212 -17.13 -8.34 1.76
C PRO A 212 -18.58 -8.06 1.35
N ASN A 213 -19.55 -8.69 2.04
CA ASN A 213 -20.96 -8.50 1.73
C ASN A 213 -21.44 -7.07 2.07
N GLU A 214 -20.80 -6.42 3.04
CA GLU A 214 -21.07 -5.05 3.48
C GLU A 214 -20.73 -4.01 2.39
N ALA A 215 -19.88 -4.38 1.44
CA ALA A 215 -19.52 -3.52 0.31
C ALA A 215 -20.63 -3.40 -0.74
N VAL A 216 -21.58 -4.35 -0.77
CA VAL A 216 -22.69 -4.35 -1.72
C VAL A 216 -23.55 -3.10 -1.53
N GLY A 217 -23.88 -2.43 -2.62
CA GLY A 217 -24.66 -1.21 -2.57
C GLY A 217 -23.90 0.03 -2.06
N LYS A 218 -22.61 -0.10 -1.71
CA LYS A 218 -21.77 1.02 -1.27
C LYS A 218 -20.86 1.52 -2.40
N THR A 219 -20.27 2.69 -2.17
CA THR A 219 -19.30 3.29 -3.08
C THR A 219 -18.00 2.49 -3.10
N VAL A 220 -17.48 2.23 -4.30
CA VAL A 220 -16.19 1.57 -4.54
C VAL A 220 -15.30 2.51 -5.34
N ILE A 221 -14.03 2.60 -4.98
CA ILE A 221 -13.04 3.40 -5.74
C ILE A 221 -12.16 2.44 -6.50
N VAL A 222 -12.21 2.52 -7.83
CA VAL A 222 -11.35 1.75 -8.71
C VAL A 222 -10.12 2.57 -9.03
N THR A 223 -8.94 2.03 -8.77
CA THR A 223 -7.65 2.69 -8.98
C THR A 223 -6.79 1.89 -9.95
N PHE A 224 -6.16 2.57 -10.90
CA PHE A 224 -5.05 2.06 -11.70
C PHE A 224 -3.74 2.72 -11.27
N THR A 225 -2.77 1.92 -10.86
CA THR A 225 -1.45 2.38 -10.41
C THR A 225 -0.40 1.34 -10.70
N ASN A 226 0.79 1.75 -11.15
CA ASN A 226 1.91 0.84 -11.45
C ASN A 226 1.52 -0.35 -12.37
N GLY A 227 0.62 -0.13 -13.34
CA GLY A 227 0.17 -1.19 -14.26
C GLY A 227 -0.77 -2.23 -13.63
N GLN A 228 -1.37 -1.91 -12.48
CA GLN A 228 -2.24 -2.82 -11.75
C GLN A 228 -3.55 -2.12 -11.36
N TRP A 229 -4.63 -2.90 -11.39
CA TRP A 229 -5.97 -2.46 -11.01
C TRP A 229 -6.29 -2.90 -9.59
N PHE A 230 -6.90 -2.00 -8.83
CA PHE A 230 -7.38 -2.24 -7.48
C PHE A 230 -8.77 -1.65 -7.28
N ALA A 231 -9.59 -2.33 -6.50
CA ALA A 231 -10.86 -1.81 -6.01
C ALA A 231 -10.78 -1.64 -4.49
N SER A 232 -11.07 -0.42 -4.02
CA SER A 232 -11.18 -0.11 -2.60
C SER A 232 -12.64 -0.22 -2.20
N VAL A 233 -12.96 -1.23 -1.40
CA VAL A 233 -14.31 -1.57 -0.93
C VAL A 233 -14.43 -1.26 0.56
N LYS A 234 -15.64 -0.92 1.03
CA LYS A 234 -15.89 -0.72 2.46
C LYS A 234 -15.91 -2.07 3.18
N LEU A 235 -15.34 -2.11 4.38
CA LEU A 235 -15.34 -3.25 5.27
C LEU A 235 -15.72 -2.76 6.66
N ASN A 236 -16.68 -3.44 7.30
CA ASN A 236 -16.97 -3.21 8.71
C ASN A 236 -16.13 -4.20 9.51
N GLN A 237 -15.29 -3.69 10.41
CA GLN A 237 -14.48 -4.51 11.29
C GLN A 237 -14.95 -4.29 12.73
N SER A 238 -15.34 -5.38 13.39
CA SER A 238 -15.54 -5.38 14.83
C SER A 238 -14.17 -5.36 15.49
N VAL A 239 -13.93 -4.35 16.31
CA VAL A 239 -12.74 -4.24 17.13
C VAL A 239 -13.12 -4.69 18.54
N GLU A 240 -12.56 -5.82 18.98
CA GLU A 240 -12.69 -6.25 20.36
C GLU A 240 -11.62 -5.55 21.22
N PRO A 241 -11.99 -4.99 22.38
CA PRO A 241 -11.02 -4.43 23.32
C PRO A 241 -10.21 -5.58 23.93
N VAL A 242 -8.87 -5.50 23.82
CA VAL A 242 -7.97 -6.41 24.51
C VAL A 242 -7.84 -5.94 25.96
N LYS A 243 -8.13 -6.82 26.93
CA LYS A 243 -7.93 -6.53 28.36
C LYS A 243 -6.43 -6.51 28.69
N SER A 244 -5.96 -5.46 29.34
CA SER A 244 -4.53 -5.19 29.63
C SER A 244 -3.91 -6.06 30.73
N GLU A 245 -4.60 -7.07 31.27
CA GLU A 245 -4.25 -7.67 32.56
C GLU A 245 -3.00 -8.59 32.54
N SER A 246 -2.42 -8.90 31.36
CA SER A 246 -1.13 -9.60 31.26
C SER A 246 -0.44 -9.41 29.89
N LEU A 247 -0.24 -8.17 29.45
CA LEU A 247 0.46 -7.92 28.19
C LEU A 247 1.97 -8.14 28.32
N SER A 248 2.51 -9.07 27.53
CA SER A 248 3.95 -9.16 27.28
C SER A 248 4.39 -7.91 26.50
N ILE A 249 5.36 -7.17 27.03
CA ILE A 249 5.89 -5.98 26.37
C ILE A 249 6.99 -6.41 25.39
N VAL A 250 6.84 -5.99 24.14
CA VAL A 250 7.84 -6.18 23.08
C VAL A 250 8.23 -4.82 22.53
N ALA A 251 9.51 -4.50 22.56
CA ALA A 251 10.04 -3.27 21.97
C ALA A 251 10.30 -3.50 20.48
N LEU A 252 9.72 -2.65 19.62
CA LEU A 252 9.86 -2.72 18.17
C LEU A 252 10.78 -1.59 17.67
N ASP A 253 11.97 -1.94 17.17
CA ASP A 253 12.94 -0.99 16.58
C ASP A 253 13.04 -1.12 15.04
N PRO A 254 12.63 -0.11 14.26
CA PRO A 254 12.82 -0.11 12.82
C PRO A 254 14.28 0.19 12.45
N GLY A 255 14.93 -0.73 11.73
CA GLY A 255 16.34 -0.62 11.35
C GLY A 255 16.57 -0.17 9.90
N VAL A 256 17.82 0.17 9.60
CA VAL A 256 18.29 0.38 8.21
C VAL A 256 18.76 -0.94 7.57
N ARG A 257 19.31 -1.85 8.38
CA ARG A 257 19.85 -3.16 7.94
C ARG A 257 18.83 -4.30 8.06
N THR A 258 17.99 -4.21 9.08
CA THR A 258 16.84 -5.06 9.34
C THR A 258 15.58 -4.25 9.11
N PHE A 259 14.55 -4.87 8.57
CA PHE A 259 13.27 -4.19 8.32
C PHE A 259 12.61 -3.75 9.64
N GLN A 260 12.64 -4.64 10.62
CA GLN A 260 12.12 -4.42 11.96
C GLN A 260 12.84 -5.40 12.89
N THR A 261 13.26 -4.95 14.06
CA THR A 261 13.75 -5.82 15.12
C THR A 261 12.80 -5.71 16.30
N ALA A 262 12.56 -6.83 16.96
CA ALA A 262 11.74 -6.91 18.15
C ALA A 262 12.56 -7.48 19.31
N PHE A 263 12.41 -6.89 20.48
CA PHE A 263 13.07 -7.31 21.70
C PHE A 263 12.02 -7.60 22.77
N SER A 264 12.04 -8.82 23.29
CA SER A 264 11.31 -9.20 24.49
C SER A 264 12.30 -9.50 25.61
N GLY A 265 11.80 -9.72 26.83
CA GLY A 265 12.65 -10.16 27.94
C GLY A 265 13.30 -11.55 27.73
N LYS A 266 12.81 -12.33 26.75
CA LYS A 266 13.25 -13.72 26.52
C LYS A 266 14.03 -13.90 25.23
N GLU A 267 13.80 -13.06 24.23
CA GLU A 267 14.32 -13.26 22.89
C GLU A 267 14.44 -11.95 22.12
N ALA A 268 15.28 -11.98 21.09
CA ALA A 268 15.38 -10.94 20.08
C ALA A 268 15.09 -11.54 18.70
N VAL A 269 14.22 -10.90 17.93
CA VAL A 269 13.88 -11.33 16.57
C VAL A 269 14.17 -10.21 15.60
N SER A 270 14.94 -10.53 14.57
CA SER A 270 15.21 -9.63 13.46
C SER A 270 14.43 -10.06 12.22
N TYR A 271 13.70 -9.12 11.63
CA TYR A 271 12.97 -9.32 10.39
C TYR A 271 13.68 -8.69 9.21
N GLY A 272 13.66 -9.41 8.09
CA GLY A 272 14.16 -8.90 6.82
C GLY A 272 15.63 -8.48 6.86
N GLU A 273 16.48 -9.23 7.55
CA GLU A 273 17.92 -8.99 7.53
C GLU A 273 18.44 -9.01 6.08
N GLY A 274 19.11 -7.93 5.66
CA GLY A 274 19.59 -7.78 4.29
C GLY A 274 18.50 -7.68 3.22
N PHE A 275 17.20 -7.58 3.60
CA PHE A 275 16.09 -7.50 2.65
C PHE A 275 16.23 -6.30 1.71
N VAL A 276 16.63 -5.14 2.23
CA VAL A 276 16.84 -3.93 1.44
C VAL A 276 17.92 -4.18 0.39
N ASN A 277 19.11 -4.65 0.81
CA ASN A 277 20.25 -4.86 -0.07
C ASN A 277 20.04 -5.99 -1.08
N ASN A 278 19.43 -7.09 -0.66
CA ASN A 278 19.30 -8.30 -1.48
C ASN A 278 18.07 -8.29 -2.39
N ARG A 279 17.00 -7.58 -1.99
CA ARG A 279 15.72 -7.58 -2.72
C ARG A 279 15.34 -6.22 -3.28
N LEU A 280 15.54 -5.12 -2.55
CA LEU A 280 15.09 -3.79 -2.99
C LEU A 280 16.14 -3.07 -3.84
N VAL A 281 17.41 -3.06 -3.43
CA VAL A 281 18.49 -2.37 -4.16
C VAL A 281 18.60 -2.81 -5.63
N PRO A 282 18.57 -4.13 -5.98
CA PRO A 282 18.59 -4.55 -7.38
C PRO A 282 17.43 -3.97 -8.19
N LEU A 283 16.23 -3.87 -7.59
CA LEU A 283 15.06 -3.27 -8.24
C LEU A 283 15.19 -1.75 -8.37
N MET A 284 15.82 -1.09 -7.40
CA MET A 284 16.07 0.36 -7.46
C MET A 284 17.10 0.70 -8.54
N LEU A 285 18.18 -0.08 -8.67
CA LEU A 285 19.16 0.05 -9.74
C LEU A 285 18.52 -0.19 -11.11
N GLU A 286 17.67 -1.22 -11.23
CA GLU A 286 16.91 -1.46 -12.46
C GLU A 286 15.98 -0.27 -12.79
N LEU A 287 15.29 0.27 -11.78
CA LEU A 287 14.42 1.43 -11.95
C LEU A 287 15.19 2.67 -12.43
N ASP A 288 16.37 2.92 -11.86
CA ASP A 288 17.23 4.03 -12.23
C ASP A 288 17.74 3.92 -13.67
N ALA A 289 18.19 2.71 -14.06
CA ALA A 289 18.57 2.43 -15.44
C ALA A 289 17.41 2.67 -16.43
N LEU A 290 16.19 2.29 -16.07
CA LEU A 290 14.99 2.54 -16.88
C LEU A 290 14.63 4.03 -16.98
N LEU A 291 14.81 4.80 -15.89
CA LEU A 291 14.58 6.25 -15.89
C LEU A 291 15.61 6.95 -16.79
N SER A 292 16.89 6.61 -16.64
CA SER A 292 17.97 7.10 -17.49
C SER A 292 17.73 6.76 -18.97
N ALA A 293 17.28 5.54 -19.27
CA ALA A 293 16.95 5.14 -20.64
C ALA A 293 15.75 5.91 -21.21
N ARG A 294 14.73 6.19 -20.39
CA ARG A 294 13.59 7.02 -20.79
C ARG A 294 14.03 8.44 -21.11
N ASP A 295 14.90 9.01 -20.28
CA ASP A 295 15.30 10.41 -20.40
C ASP A 295 16.15 10.65 -21.65
N LYS A 296 17.00 9.68 -22.03
CA LYS A 296 17.68 9.69 -23.33
C LYS A 296 16.71 9.71 -24.52
N LEU A 297 15.58 9.01 -24.43
CA LEU A 297 14.55 9.01 -25.49
C LEU A 297 13.75 10.31 -25.55
N HIS A 298 13.80 11.17 -24.52
CA HIS A 298 13.15 12.48 -24.60
C HIS A 298 13.85 13.43 -25.56
N CYS A 299 15.14 13.20 -25.84
CA CYS A 299 15.93 13.93 -26.84
C CYS A 299 15.68 13.46 -28.28
N GLU A 300 15.02 12.31 -28.45
CA GLU A 300 14.71 11.73 -29.75
C GLU A 300 13.41 12.30 -30.35
N ASP A 301 13.27 12.18 -31.67
CA ASP A 301 12.05 12.56 -32.36
C ASP A 301 10.89 11.61 -31.99
N LYS A 302 9.89 12.16 -31.29
CA LYS A 302 8.70 11.47 -30.81
C LYS A 302 7.72 11.08 -31.92
N SER A 303 7.91 11.57 -33.14
CA SER A 303 7.10 11.17 -34.29
C SER A 303 7.34 9.71 -34.65
N LYS A 304 8.59 9.23 -34.48
CA LYS A 304 9.07 7.91 -34.87
C LYS A 304 8.39 6.80 -34.06
N GLN A 305 7.88 5.80 -34.77
CA GLN A 305 7.13 4.70 -34.15
C GLN A 305 7.97 3.90 -33.14
N TRP A 306 9.23 3.60 -33.46
CA TRP A 306 10.12 2.88 -32.56
C TRP A 306 10.38 3.62 -31.22
N VAL A 307 10.39 4.96 -31.24
CA VAL A 307 10.54 5.78 -30.01
C VAL A 307 9.31 5.61 -29.13
N LYS A 308 8.11 5.66 -29.72
CA LYS A 308 6.83 5.46 -29.01
C LYS A 308 6.76 4.06 -28.40
N ASP A 309 7.12 3.04 -29.16
CA ASP A 309 7.09 1.64 -28.71
C ASP A 309 8.12 1.39 -27.61
N ARG A 310 9.34 1.93 -27.76
CA ARG A 310 10.38 1.84 -26.73
C ARG A 310 9.97 2.56 -25.44
N LEU A 311 9.39 3.75 -25.55
CA LEU A 311 8.86 4.50 -24.40
C LEU A 311 7.74 3.73 -23.70
N LYS A 312 6.83 3.11 -24.46
CA LYS A 312 5.78 2.24 -23.93
C LYS A 312 6.39 1.06 -23.16
N ASN A 313 7.36 0.36 -23.74
CA ASN A 313 8.02 -0.79 -23.11
C ASN A 313 8.77 -0.41 -21.83
N ILE A 314 9.50 0.70 -21.83
CA ILE A 314 10.17 1.23 -20.63
C ILE A 314 9.16 1.56 -19.54
N ASN A 315 8.06 2.25 -19.89
CA ASN A 315 7.00 2.56 -18.93
C ASN A 315 6.35 1.30 -18.34
N LEU A 316 6.10 0.28 -19.17
CA LEU A 316 5.58 -1.01 -18.72
C LEU A 316 6.56 -1.70 -17.76
N ARG A 317 7.85 -1.75 -18.10
CA ARG A 317 8.88 -2.35 -17.24
C ARG A 317 9.02 -1.60 -15.92
N ARG A 318 9.07 -0.27 -15.96
CA ARG A 318 9.09 0.60 -14.78
C ARG A 318 7.92 0.32 -13.84
N ASN A 319 6.72 0.19 -14.40
CA ASN A 319 5.52 -0.13 -13.65
C ASN A 319 5.63 -1.51 -12.97
N LYS A 320 6.14 -2.53 -13.67
CA LYS A 320 6.39 -3.87 -13.10
C LYS A 320 7.40 -3.84 -11.95
N VAL A 321 8.51 -3.11 -12.11
CA VAL A 321 9.55 -2.98 -11.07
C VAL A 321 8.98 -2.31 -9.82
N ARG A 322 8.25 -1.19 -9.98
CA ARG A 322 7.58 -0.51 -8.85
C ARG A 322 6.54 -1.38 -8.17
N ALA A 323 5.74 -2.12 -8.94
CA ALA A 323 4.77 -3.06 -8.39
C ALA A 323 5.46 -4.17 -7.58
N ARG A 324 6.58 -4.71 -8.08
CA ARG A 324 7.36 -5.72 -7.36
C ARG A 324 7.94 -5.17 -6.06
N GLN A 325 8.51 -3.97 -6.07
CA GLN A 325 9.01 -3.30 -4.88
C GLN A 325 7.90 -3.15 -3.82
N GLN A 326 6.74 -2.62 -4.22
CA GLN A 326 5.59 -2.44 -3.33
C GLN A 326 5.08 -3.77 -2.77
N ASN A 327 4.99 -4.81 -3.60
CA ASN A 327 4.53 -6.12 -3.18
C ASN A 327 5.50 -6.76 -2.18
N LEU A 328 6.81 -6.67 -2.40
CA LEU A 328 7.81 -7.21 -1.47
C LEU A 328 7.73 -6.53 -0.10
N VAL A 329 7.63 -5.20 -0.08
CA VAL A 329 7.50 -4.44 1.17
C VAL A 329 6.17 -4.75 1.86
N ALA A 330 5.07 -4.82 1.12
CA ALA A 330 3.74 -5.15 1.68
C ALA A 330 3.68 -6.58 2.24
N ASP A 331 4.27 -7.56 1.54
CA ASP A 331 4.37 -8.94 2.01
C ASP A 331 5.16 -9.01 3.32
N LEU A 332 6.29 -8.32 3.41
CA LEU A 332 7.08 -8.28 4.65
C LEU A 332 6.33 -7.60 5.80
N HIS A 333 5.66 -6.46 5.55
CA HIS A 333 4.80 -5.83 6.56
C HIS A 333 3.71 -6.78 7.06
N GLN A 334 3.07 -7.52 6.16
CA GLN A 334 2.03 -8.48 6.53
C GLN A 334 2.62 -9.61 7.37
N ARG A 335 3.72 -10.22 6.96
CA ARG A 335 4.39 -11.29 7.72
C ARG A 335 4.74 -10.85 9.13
N VAL A 336 5.35 -9.67 9.28
CA VAL A 336 5.72 -9.13 10.60
C VAL A 336 4.49 -8.83 11.45
N ALA A 337 3.43 -8.27 10.87
CA ALA A 337 2.20 -7.94 11.60
C ALA A 337 1.42 -9.17 12.09
N TYR A 338 1.54 -10.31 11.39
CA TYR A 338 0.87 -11.56 11.75
C TYR A 338 1.78 -12.56 12.48
N ASP A 339 3.06 -12.25 12.63
CA ASP A 339 3.96 -13.11 13.39
C ASP A 339 3.54 -13.06 14.86
N LYS A 340 3.44 -14.24 15.47
CA LYS A 340 3.04 -14.38 16.87
C LYS A 340 4.29 -14.54 17.72
N TRP A 341 4.24 -13.93 18.89
CA TRP A 341 5.31 -13.83 19.88
C TRP A 341 4.90 -14.55 21.15
#